data_AF-A0A5E4UDT8-F1
#
_entry.id   AF-A0A5E4UDT8-F1
#
_cell.length_a   1.000
_cell.length_b   1.000
_cell.length_c   1.000
_cell.angle_alpha   90.00
_cell.angle_beta   90.00
_cell.angle_gamma   90.00
#
_symmetry.space_group_name_H-M   'P 1'
#
loop_
_entity.id
_entity.type
_entity.pdbx_description
1 polymer ?
#
loop_
_entity_poly.entity_id
_entity_poly.type
_entity_poly.pdbx_seq_one_letter_code
_entity_poly.pdbx_strand_id
1 'polypeptide(L)'
;MKKTVPHAIALLAAGALTAFAGAAQAHQIWIEQPAGQNAVIRFGEFGENLREASPGLLDKFVAPSATLTSASGAKTAEATKSADGFTLPFKATAGETLVAEDAKYPLFTFKRDGQEVTNWYRPAARLVTDFSAQKPQLPLDLVPAGKHGEFQLFFQGKPLAKTKVSLVTQSGWAKEGHTDAQGHVKFDMPWKGVYVAEVSHTDKTPGERAGAKGTERYQGVSYVTTTTFVQADGVEPIPAGPAATPNK
;
A
#
# COMPACT_ATOMS: atom_id res chain seq x y z
N MET A 1 -23.23 18.89 63.34
CA MET A 1 -22.32 18.59 62.21
C MET A 1 -22.92 17.47 61.37
N LYS A 2 -22.68 17.51 60.06
CA LYS A 2 -23.07 16.58 58.97
C LYS A 2 -24.43 16.89 58.30
N LYS A 3 -24.33 17.66 57.21
CA LYS A 3 -25.36 17.86 56.18
C LYS A 3 -25.46 16.57 55.34
N THR A 4 -26.68 16.11 55.11
CA THR A 4 -27.04 15.09 54.11
C THR A 4 -27.17 15.76 52.74
N VAL A 5 -26.54 15.16 51.72
CA VAL A 5 -26.71 15.54 50.30
C VAL A 5 -27.43 14.38 49.61
N PRO A 6 -28.56 14.61 48.91
CA PRO A 6 -29.18 13.57 48.10
C PRO A 6 -28.44 13.45 46.76
N HIS A 7 -28.23 12.21 46.33
CA HIS A 7 -27.55 11.87 45.09
C HIS A 7 -28.47 12.15 43.90
N ALA A 8 -28.08 13.08 43.02
CA ALA A 8 -28.69 13.20 41.71
C ALA A 8 -28.11 12.10 40.80
N ILE A 9 -28.97 11.23 40.29
CA ILE A 9 -28.66 10.23 39.28
C ILE A 9 -28.43 10.98 37.96
N ALA A 10 -27.18 11.09 37.53
CA ALA A 10 -26.85 11.55 36.18
C ALA A 10 -26.97 10.36 35.21
N LEU A 11 -28.01 10.36 34.37
CA LEU A 11 -28.06 9.49 33.20
C LEU A 11 -26.95 9.94 32.23
N LEU A 12 -25.88 9.15 32.15
CA LEU A 12 -24.92 9.22 31.04
C LEU A 12 -25.56 8.57 29.81
N ALA A 13 -26.02 9.40 28.89
CA ALA A 13 -26.37 8.96 27.54
C ALA A 13 -25.09 8.50 26.83
N ALA A 14 -24.95 7.18 26.64
CA ALA A 14 -23.92 6.59 25.79
C ALA A 14 -24.26 6.92 24.32
N GLY A 15 -23.67 8.00 23.82
CA GLY A 15 -23.70 8.32 22.39
C GLY A 15 -22.94 7.26 21.62
N ALA A 16 -23.66 6.47 20.82
CA ALA A 16 -23.06 5.54 19.88
C ALA A 16 -22.25 6.32 18.84
N LEU A 17 -20.92 6.22 18.91
CA LEU A 17 -20.05 6.63 17.81
C LEU A 17 -20.30 5.67 16.64
N THR A 18 -21.18 6.04 15.73
CA THR A 18 -21.18 5.50 14.37
C THR A 18 -19.89 5.93 13.70
N ALA A 19 -18.88 5.06 13.74
CA ALA A 19 -17.72 5.18 12.88
C ALA A 19 -18.21 5.13 11.43
N PHE A 20 -18.18 6.26 10.75
CA PHE A 20 -18.29 6.31 9.30
C PHE A 20 -17.10 5.54 8.72
N ALA A 21 -17.30 4.26 8.41
CA ALA A 21 -16.45 3.49 7.53
C ALA A 21 -16.61 4.08 6.12
N GLY A 22 -15.93 5.20 5.87
CA GLY A 22 -15.67 5.64 4.50
C GLY A 22 -14.94 4.51 3.80
N ALA A 23 -15.44 4.10 2.62
CA ALA A 23 -14.83 3.05 1.81
C ALA A 23 -13.32 3.29 1.69
N ALA A 24 -12.54 2.55 2.47
CA ALA A 24 -11.13 2.40 2.20
C ALA A 24 -11.06 1.78 0.81
N GLN A 25 -10.49 2.50 -0.17
CA GLN A 25 -10.15 1.91 -1.45
C GLN A 25 -9.07 0.85 -1.13
N ALA A 26 -9.51 -0.40 -0.98
CA ALA A 26 -8.70 -1.50 -0.47
C ALA A 26 -7.76 -2.09 -1.53
N HIS A 27 -8.06 -1.85 -2.82
CA HIS A 27 -7.20 -2.27 -3.90
C HIS A 27 -5.85 -1.56 -3.88
N GLN A 28 -4.81 -2.36 -3.92
CA GLN A 28 -3.41 -1.95 -3.95
C GLN A 28 -2.68 -2.74 -5.03
N ILE A 29 -1.50 -2.27 -5.40
CA ILE A 29 -0.55 -3.12 -6.13
C ILE A 29 0.49 -3.66 -5.17
N TRP A 30 1.00 -4.86 -5.43
CA TRP A 30 2.20 -5.41 -4.80
C TRP A 30 3.04 -6.13 -5.84
N ILE A 31 4.30 -6.42 -5.51
CA ILE A 31 5.20 -7.16 -6.40
C ILE A 31 5.35 -8.57 -5.86
N GLU A 32 5.07 -9.56 -6.70
CA GLU A 32 5.40 -10.96 -6.47
C GLU A 32 6.60 -11.36 -7.32
N GLN A 33 7.46 -12.23 -6.81
CA GLN A 33 8.53 -12.83 -7.58
C GLN A 33 8.65 -14.31 -7.23
N PRO A 34 8.04 -15.20 -8.03
CA PRO A 34 8.24 -16.63 -7.88
C PRO A 34 9.73 -17.00 -8.03
N ALA A 35 10.17 -18.05 -7.35
CA ALA A 35 11.55 -18.48 -7.36
C ALA A 35 12.06 -18.72 -8.80
N GLY A 36 13.16 -18.05 -9.16
CA GLY A 36 13.79 -18.17 -10.48
C GLY A 36 13.07 -17.45 -11.62
N GLN A 37 11.93 -16.79 -11.36
CA GLN A 37 11.14 -16.09 -12.37
C GLN A 37 11.31 -14.57 -12.28
N ASN A 38 10.84 -13.88 -13.32
CA ASN A 38 10.72 -12.44 -13.28
C ASN A 38 9.61 -12.01 -12.31
N ALA A 39 9.75 -10.81 -11.79
CA ALA A 39 8.77 -10.18 -10.93
C ALA A 39 7.49 -9.82 -11.71
N VAL A 40 6.37 -9.80 -11.00
CA VAL A 40 5.05 -9.45 -11.53
C VAL A 40 4.39 -8.45 -10.59
N ILE A 41 3.90 -7.35 -11.15
CA ILE A 41 3.02 -6.43 -10.43
C ILE A 41 1.63 -7.05 -10.38
N ARG A 42 1.13 -7.31 -9.18
CA ARG A 42 -0.25 -7.74 -8.91
C ARG A 42 -1.10 -6.56 -8.51
N PHE A 43 -2.42 -6.71 -8.64
CA PHE A 43 -3.40 -5.74 -8.22
C PHE A 43 -4.56 -6.46 -7.52
N GLY A 44 -5.11 -5.91 -6.44
CA GLY A 44 -6.10 -6.61 -5.61
C GLY A 44 -5.92 -6.34 -4.13
N GLU A 45 -6.24 -7.35 -3.31
CA GLU A 45 -6.14 -7.32 -1.85
C GLU A 45 -5.36 -8.54 -1.38
N PHE A 46 -4.12 -8.33 -0.95
CA PHE A 46 -3.20 -9.44 -0.65
C PHE A 46 -3.70 -10.31 0.50
N GLY A 47 -4.19 -9.69 1.58
CA GLY A 47 -4.75 -10.38 2.74
C GLY A 47 -6.02 -11.18 2.45
N GLU A 48 -6.82 -10.76 1.45
CA GLU A 48 -8.03 -11.49 1.05
C GLU A 48 -7.76 -12.58 0.02
N ASN A 49 -6.48 -12.81 -0.31
CA ASN A 49 -6.08 -13.69 -1.40
C ASN A 49 -6.75 -13.32 -2.74
N LEU A 50 -7.00 -12.04 -2.96
CA LEU A 50 -7.68 -11.49 -4.14
C LEU A 50 -6.66 -10.92 -5.12
N ARG A 51 -6.59 -11.50 -6.33
CA ARG A 51 -5.89 -10.91 -7.48
C ARG A 51 -6.92 -10.50 -8.51
N GLU A 52 -6.88 -9.24 -8.93
CA GLU A 52 -7.67 -8.75 -10.04
C GLU A 52 -7.16 -9.31 -11.36
N ALA A 53 -8.07 -9.41 -12.34
CA ALA A 53 -7.80 -10.02 -13.63
C ALA A 53 -8.19 -9.11 -14.79
N SER A 54 -7.77 -9.50 -16.00
CA SER A 54 -8.24 -8.96 -17.27
C SER A 54 -9.13 -10.00 -17.98
N PRO A 55 -10.29 -9.60 -18.52
CA PRO A 55 -10.89 -8.27 -18.42
C PRO A 55 -11.37 -7.96 -16.98
N GLY A 56 -11.36 -6.69 -16.60
CA GLY A 56 -11.78 -6.25 -15.26
C GLY A 56 -11.02 -5.01 -14.77
N LEU A 57 -10.90 -4.86 -13.45
CA LEU A 57 -10.25 -3.68 -12.86
C LEU A 57 -8.78 -3.51 -13.26
N LEU A 58 -8.10 -4.60 -13.64
CA LEU A 58 -6.74 -4.56 -14.17
C LEU A 58 -6.63 -3.76 -15.48
N ASP A 59 -7.74 -3.61 -16.22
CA ASP A 59 -7.79 -2.85 -17.48
C ASP A 59 -7.72 -1.33 -17.28
N LYS A 60 -7.84 -0.83 -16.05
CA LYS A 60 -7.77 0.61 -15.73
C LYS A 60 -6.35 1.17 -15.75
N PHE A 61 -5.34 0.32 -15.58
CA PHE A 61 -3.94 0.73 -15.61
C PHE A 61 -3.55 1.15 -17.03
N VAL A 62 -2.73 2.19 -17.13
CA VAL A 62 -2.35 2.82 -18.40
C VAL A 62 -0.94 2.46 -18.79
N ALA A 63 0.03 2.67 -17.89
CA ALA A 63 1.42 2.34 -18.13
C ALA A 63 2.16 2.01 -16.83
N PRO A 64 1.84 0.86 -16.18
CA PRO A 64 2.62 0.38 -15.07
C PRO A 64 4.08 0.20 -15.49
N SER A 65 4.99 0.67 -14.65
CA SER A 65 6.42 0.53 -14.87
C SER A 65 7.12 0.18 -13.58
N ALA A 66 8.34 -0.33 -13.67
CA ALA A 66 9.18 -0.55 -12.50
C ALA A 66 10.63 -0.15 -12.76
N THR A 67 11.31 0.21 -11.67
CA THR A 67 12.74 0.47 -11.62
C THR A 67 13.41 -0.56 -10.70
N LEU A 68 14.34 -1.35 -11.26
CA LEU A 68 15.26 -2.18 -10.50
C LEU A 68 16.44 -1.32 -10.08
N THR A 69 16.69 -1.22 -8.78
CA THR A 69 17.86 -0.53 -8.21
C THR A 69 18.81 -1.56 -7.61
N SER A 70 20.09 -1.45 -7.98
CA SER A 70 21.20 -2.24 -7.44
C SER A 70 22.39 -1.33 -7.13
N ALA A 71 23.47 -1.90 -6.59
CA ALA A 71 24.73 -1.18 -6.36
C ALA A 71 25.38 -0.66 -7.66
N SER A 72 25.08 -1.25 -8.83
CA SER A 72 25.65 -0.84 -10.12
C SER A 72 24.80 0.20 -10.86
N GLY A 73 23.62 0.55 -10.35
CA GLY A 73 22.74 1.57 -10.91
C GLY A 73 21.28 1.16 -10.93
N ALA A 74 20.47 1.94 -11.66
CA ALA A 74 19.04 1.71 -11.81
C ALA A 74 18.69 1.37 -13.27
N LYS A 75 17.73 0.46 -13.46
CA LYS A 75 17.15 0.10 -14.76
C LYS A 75 15.63 0.23 -14.68
N THR A 76 15.03 0.92 -15.63
CA THR A 76 13.56 1.13 -15.68
C THR A 76 12.99 0.47 -16.92
N ALA A 77 11.82 -0.16 -16.78
CA ALA A 77 11.06 -0.70 -17.90
C ALA A 77 9.56 -0.61 -17.64
N GLU A 78 8.79 -0.49 -18.73
CA GLU A 78 7.35 -0.69 -18.70
C GLU A 78 7.03 -2.18 -18.49
N ALA A 79 5.94 -2.44 -17.76
CA ALA A 79 5.48 -3.78 -17.50
C ALA A 79 4.57 -4.28 -18.64
N THR A 80 4.65 -5.57 -18.95
CA THR A 80 3.79 -6.18 -19.97
C THR A 80 2.56 -6.78 -19.31
N LYS A 81 1.37 -6.34 -19.71
CA LYS A 81 0.11 -6.84 -19.15
C LYS A 81 -0.07 -8.34 -19.40
N SER A 82 -0.47 -9.08 -18.37
CA SER A 82 -0.94 -10.47 -18.41
C SER A 82 -2.41 -10.57 -17.98
N ALA A 83 -2.95 -11.80 -17.90
CA ALA A 83 -4.32 -12.03 -17.46
C ALA A 83 -4.57 -11.65 -15.99
N ASP A 84 -3.53 -11.63 -15.15
CA ASP A 84 -3.60 -11.55 -13.68
C ASP A 84 -2.55 -10.59 -13.09
N GLY A 85 -2.01 -9.68 -13.90
CA GLY A 85 -1.00 -8.72 -13.47
C GLY A 85 -0.24 -8.05 -14.61
N PHE A 86 0.95 -7.55 -14.29
CA PHE A 86 1.89 -6.97 -15.25
C PHE A 86 3.28 -7.54 -15.03
N THR A 87 3.80 -8.29 -16.01
CA THR A 87 5.11 -8.93 -15.93
C THR A 87 6.22 -7.91 -16.17
N LEU A 88 7.26 -7.99 -15.35
CA LEU A 88 8.45 -7.15 -15.49
C LEU A 88 9.55 -7.92 -16.24
N PRO A 89 10.45 -7.22 -16.94
CA PRO A 89 11.65 -7.84 -17.52
C PRO A 89 12.78 -8.01 -16.48
N PHE A 90 12.45 -7.91 -15.19
CA PHE A 90 13.40 -7.92 -14.08
C PHE A 90 13.13 -9.06 -13.11
N LYS A 91 14.19 -9.52 -12.47
CA LYS A 91 14.13 -10.25 -11.20
C LYS A 91 15.06 -9.54 -10.22
N ALA A 92 14.59 -9.24 -9.03
CA ALA A 92 15.41 -8.73 -7.94
C ALA A 92 16.19 -9.89 -7.29
N THR A 93 17.48 -9.68 -7.08
CA THR A 93 18.38 -10.57 -6.36
C THR A 93 18.90 -9.90 -5.10
N ALA A 94 19.66 -10.61 -4.26
CA ALA A 94 20.13 -10.10 -2.98
C ALA A 94 20.81 -8.72 -3.11
N GLY A 95 20.39 -7.76 -2.30
CA GLY A 95 20.87 -6.37 -2.32
C GLY A 95 20.20 -5.48 -3.37
N GLU A 96 19.25 -6.01 -4.15
CA GLU A 96 18.45 -5.24 -5.11
C GLU A 96 17.05 -4.93 -4.56
N THR A 97 16.45 -3.86 -5.09
CA THR A 97 15.06 -3.51 -4.83
C THR A 97 14.36 -3.18 -6.15
N LEU A 98 13.09 -3.60 -6.27
CA LEU A 98 12.21 -3.20 -7.36
C LEU A 98 11.18 -2.22 -6.82
N VAL A 99 10.97 -1.13 -7.54
CA VAL A 99 9.95 -0.11 -7.22
C VAL A 99 9.06 0.05 -8.44
N ALA A 100 7.76 -0.13 -8.28
CA ALA A 100 6.76 -0.04 -9.34
C ALA A 100 5.69 1.00 -9.02
N GLU A 101 5.15 1.64 -10.05
CA GLU A 101 3.98 2.50 -9.95
C GLU A 101 3.22 2.55 -11.29
N ASP A 102 1.98 3.02 -11.24
CA ASP A 102 1.32 3.58 -12.43
C ASP A 102 1.03 5.07 -12.19
N ALA A 103 2.01 5.89 -12.53
CA ALA A 103 1.91 7.35 -12.47
C ALA A 103 0.94 7.93 -13.52
N LYS A 104 0.32 7.12 -14.37
CA LYS A 104 -0.68 7.55 -15.37
C LYS A 104 -2.08 7.01 -15.07
N TYR A 105 -2.29 6.38 -13.91
CA TYR A 105 -3.60 5.85 -13.52
C TYR A 105 -4.70 6.93 -13.69
N PRO A 106 -5.87 6.61 -14.27
CA PRO A 106 -6.90 7.60 -14.58
C PRO A 106 -7.42 8.34 -13.34
N LEU A 107 -7.83 9.61 -13.52
CA LEU A 107 -8.64 10.28 -12.52
C LEU A 107 -10.00 9.61 -12.43
N PHE A 108 -10.60 9.63 -11.24
CA PHE A 108 -11.96 9.18 -11.04
C PHE A 108 -12.76 10.25 -10.31
N THR A 109 -14.02 10.39 -10.72
CA THR A 109 -14.95 11.35 -10.12
C THR A 109 -16.03 10.59 -9.36
N PHE A 110 -16.27 10.97 -8.12
CA PHE A 110 -17.30 10.41 -7.26
C PHE A 110 -18.04 11.52 -6.52
N LYS A 111 -19.23 11.19 -6.00
CA LYS A 111 -20.00 12.13 -5.18
C LYS A 111 -19.64 12.00 -3.70
N ARG A 112 -19.36 13.13 -3.06
CA ARG A 112 -19.15 13.23 -1.62
C ARG A 112 -19.90 14.45 -1.11
N ASP A 113 -20.76 14.25 -0.11
CA ASP A 113 -21.55 15.33 0.50
C ASP A 113 -22.34 16.17 -0.52
N GLY A 114 -22.85 15.50 -1.57
CA GLY A 114 -23.59 16.14 -2.67
C GLY A 114 -22.74 16.85 -3.72
N GLN A 115 -21.42 16.91 -3.56
CA GLN A 115 -20.48 17.53 -4.50
C GLN A 115 -19.71 16.48 -5.32
N GLU A 116 -19.37 16.83 -6.55
CA GLU A 116 -18.46 16.02 -7.37
C GLU A 116 -17.00 16.27 -6.98
N VAL A 117 -16.34 15.18 -6.58
CA VAL A 117 -14.92 15.17 -6.21
C VAL A 117 -14.17 14.35 -7.24
N THR A 118 -13.22 14.99 -7.93
CA THR A 118 -12.28 14.32 -8.83
C THR A 118 -11.00 14.02 -8.05
N ASN A 119 -10.63 12.76 -7.94
CA ASN A 119 -9.47 12.31 -7.18
C ASN A 119 -8.51 11.50 -8.07
N TRP A 120 -7.23 11.53 -7.71
CA TRP A 120 -6.21 10.75 -8.38
C TRP A 120 -5.74 9.61 -7.49
N TYR A 121 -5.95 8.37 -7.93
CA TYR A 121 -5.33 7.20 -7.31
C TYR A 121 -3.89 7.03 -7.80
N ARG A 122 -2.92 6.92 -6.88
CA ARG A 122 -1.50 6.70 -7.16
C ARG A 122 -1.07 5.36 -6.53
N PRO A 123 -1.22 4.23 -7.26
CA PRO A 123 -0.73 2.93 -6.82
C PRO A 123 0.80 2.84 -6.96
N ALA A 124 1.47 2.37 -5.92
CA ALA A 124 2.89 2.03 -5.95
C ALA A 124 3.20 0.77 -5.13
N ALA A 125 4.31 0.12 -5.44
CA ALA A 125 4.79 -1.05 -4.73
C ALA A 125 6.31 -1.11 -4.72
N ARG A 126 6.85 -1.72 -3.68
CA ARG A 126 8.28 -2.03 -3.52
C ARG A 126 8.44 -3.53 -3.25
N LEU A 127 9.44 -4.15 -3.84
CA LEU A 127 9.99 -5.44 -3.41
C LEU A 127 11.38 -5.19 -2.86
N VAL A 128 11.65 -5.67 -1.65
CA VAL A 128 12.97 -5.62 -1.02
C VAL A 128 13.51 -7.02 -0.80
N THR A 129 14.82 -7.18 -0.98
CA THR A 129 15.51 -8.47 -0.82
C THR A 129 16.25 -8.58 0.52
N ASP A 130 16.39 -7.46 1.23
CA ASP A 130 16.92 -7.39 2.59
C ASP A 130 16.35 -6.16 3.33
N PHE A 131 16.82 -5.94 4.56
CA PHE A 131 16.44 -4.81 5.40
C PHE A 131 17.48 -3.68 5.46
N SER A 132 18.45 -3.65 4.53
CA SER A 132 19.41 -2.54 4.46
C SER A 132 18.67 -1.21 4.28
N ALA A 133 19.17 -0.15 4.92
CA ALA A 133 18.51 1.15 4.88
C ALA A 133 18.49 1.70 3.43
N GLN A 134 17.31 2.05 2.93
CA GLN A 134 17.13 2.54 1.57
C GLN A 134 16.62 3.99 1.57
N LYS A 135 16.86 4.70 0.46
CA LYS A 135 16.29 6.04 0.24
C LYS A 135 14.93 5.92 -0.47
N PRO A 136 13.97 6.82 -0.19
CA PRO A 136 12.69 6.82 -0.88
C PRO A 136 12.89 7.14 -2.38
N GLN A 137 12.12 6.46 -3.22
CA GLN A 137 12.04 6.62 -4.67
C GLN A 137 10.61 6.97 -5.14
N LEU A 138 9.61 6.73 -4.28
CA LEU A 138 8.19 7.03 -4.54
C LEU A 138 7.72 8.30 -3.79
N PRO A 139 6.63 8.95 -4.25
CA PRO A 139 6.01 10.05 -3.52
C PRO A 139 5.53 9.65 -2.11
N LEU A 140 4.92 8.47 -1.96
CA LEU A 140 4.70 7.80 -0.68
C LEU A 140 5.55 6.54 -0.73
N ASP A 141 6.48 6.35 0.20
CA ASP A 141 7.41 5.22 0.14
C ASP A 141 7.68 4.67 1.53
N LEU A 142 7.51 3.36 1.69
CA LEU A 142 7.86 2.63 2.90
C LEU A 142 9.14 1.85 2.61
N VAL A 143 10.25 2.28 3.19
CA VAL A 143 11.57 1.71 2.90
C VAL A 143 12.07 0.91 4.09
N PRO A 144 12.91 -0.13 3.92
CA PRO A 144 13.59 -0.74 5.05
C PRO A 144 14.54 0.25 5.73
N ALA A 145 14.69 0.11 7.05
CA ALA A 145 15.40 1.09 7.89
C ALA A 145 16.68 0.53 8.56
N GLY A 146 17.23 -0.57 8.06
CA GLY A 146 18.52 -1.12 8.52
C GLY A 146 18.42 -2.26 9.53
N LYS A 147 17.24 -2.51 10.13
CA LYS A 147 17.02 -3.67 11.00
C LYS A 147 15.85 -4.50 10.50
N HIS A 148 15.89 -5.80 10.79
CA HIS A 148 14.83 -6.73 10.40
C HIS A 148 13.47 -6.28 10.93
N GLY A 149 12.48 -6.23 10.04
CA GLY A 149 11.11 -5.78 10.32
C GLY A 149 10.95 -4.28 10.60
N GLU A 150 12.02 -3.49 10.48
CA GLU A 150 11.98 -2.04 10.68
C GLU A 150 11.89 -1.32 9.33
N PHE A 151 10.90 -0.44 9.23
CA PHE A 151 10.65 0.38 8.04
C PHE A 151 10.61 1.85 8.42
N GLN A 152 10.86 2.73 7.46
CA GLN A 152 10.66 4.16 7.57
C GLN A 152 9.75 4.66 6.44
N LEU A 153 8.72 5.40 6.80
CA LEU A 153 7.77 5.96 5.85
C LEU A 153 8.16 7.39 5.47
N PHE A 154 8.12 7.66 4.18
CA PHE A 154 8.34 8.98 3.61
C PHE A 154 7.13 9.42 2.79
N PHE A 155 6.79 10.71 2.88
CA PHE A 155 5.93 11.39 1.94
C PHE A 155 6.66 12.60 1.35
N GLN A 156 6.77 12.65 0.02
CA GLN A 156 7.52 13.66 -0.74
C GLN A 156 8.96 13.82 -0.20
N GLY A 157 9.62 12.69 0.05
CA GLY A 157 10.99 12.63 0.57
C GLY A 157 11.16 13.05 2.04
N LYS A 158 10.07 13.38 2.76
CA LYS A 158 10.11 13.75 4.19
C LYS A 158 9.54 12.62 5.04
N PRO A 159 10.10 12.34 6.23
CA PRO A 159 9.51 11.37 7.15
C PRO A 159 8.05 11.68 7.46
N LEU A 160 7.18 10.67 7.40
CA LEU A 160 5.75 10.81 7.66
C LEU A 160 5.37 10.09 8.96
N ALA A 161 5.09 10.87 9.99
CA ALA A 161 4.77 10.39 11.34
C ALA A 161 3.29 10.00 11.53
N LYS A 162 3.01 9.25 12.60
CA LYS A 162 1.66 8.87 13.08
C LYS A 162 0.77 8.24 12.01
N THR A 163 1.37 7.58 11.03
CA THR A 163 0.66 6.98 9.92
C THR A 163 0.53 5.48 10.15
N LYS A 164 -0.69 4.97 9.96
CA LYS A 164 -0.97 3.54 10.07
C LYS A 164 -0.25 2.79 8.96
N VAL A 165 0.42 1.70 9.33
CA VAL A 165 1.00 0.71 8.43
C VAL A 165 0.44 -0.66 8.84
N SER A 166 -0.07 -1.41 7.88
CA SER A 166 -0.58 -2.77 8.11
C SER A 166 0.39 -3.78 7.51
N LEU A 167 0.98 -4.65 8.33
CA LEU A 167 1.78 -5.78 7.84
C LEU A 167 0.86 -6.99 7.67
N VAL A 168 0.72 -7.47 6.44
CA VAL A 168 -0.28 -8.48 6.05
C VAL A 168 0.41 -9.73 5.49
N THR A 169 -0.18 -10.89 5.77
CA THR A 169 0.15 -12.16 5.12
C THR A 169 -1.02 -12.63 4.26
N GLN A 170 -0.78 -13.54 3.32
CA GLN A 170 -1.81 -14.06 2.42
C GLN A 170 -2.92 -14.87 3.14
N SER A 171 -2.73 -15.20 4.43
CA SER A 171 -3.76 -15.79 5.28
C SER A 171 -4.86 -14.83 5.70
N GLY A 172 -4.67 -13.53 5.46
CA GLY A 172 -5.51 -12.46 6.01
C GLY A 172 -5.10 -12.04 7.42
N TRP A 173 -4.12 -12.71 8.06
CA TRP A 173 -3.52 -12.17 9.26
C TRP A 173 -2.86 -10.83 8.93
N ALA A 174 -3.15 -9.83 9.77
CA ALA A 174 -2.58 -8.50 9.71
C ALA A 174 -2.17 -8.02 11.10
N LYS A 175 -1.07 -7.26 11.17
CA LYS A 175 -0.65 -6.50 12.34
C LYS A 175 -0.54 -5.03 11.99
N GLU A 176 -1.21 -4.19 12.76
CA GLU A 176 -1.16 -2.75 12.59
C GLU A 176 -0.05 -2.14 13.44
N GLY A 177 0.65 -1.17 12.86
CA GLY A 177 1.63 -0.32 13.53
C GLY A 177 1.42 1.13 13.12
N HIS A 178 1.97 2.06 13.89
CA HIS A 178 1.96 3.48 13.54
C HIS A 178 3.38 4.02 13.51
N THR A 179 3.67 4.86 12.52
CA THR A 179 4.99 5.48 12.41
C THR A 179 5.25 6.46 13.56
N ASP A 180 6.47 6.48 14.07
CA ASP A 180 6.93 7.42 15.09
C ASP A 180 7.18 8.83 14.52
N ALA A 181 7.72 9.74 15.34
CA ALA A 181 8.01 11.12 14.92
C ALA A 181 9.06 11.22 13.79
N GLN A 182 9.88 10.18 13.60
CA GLN A 182 10.88 10.06 12.56
C GLN A 182 10.40 9.18 11.40
N GLY A 183 9.12 8.79 11.38
CA GLY A 183 8.53 7.96 10.34
C GLY A 183 8.80 6.47 10.49
N HIS A 184 9.44 6.00 11.57
CA HIS A 184 9.78 4.59 11.74
C HIS A 184 8.62 3.76 12.28
N VAL A 185 8.53 2.51 11.84
CA VAL A 185 7.64 1.50 12.39
C VAL A 185 8.37 0.15 12.39
N LYS A 186 8.09 -0.69 13.38
CA LYS A 186 8.69 -2.02 13.49
C LYS A 186 7.63 -3.10 13.72
N PHE A 187 7.81 -4.22 13.03
CA PHE A 187 6.96 -5.39 13.16
C PHE A 187 7.76 -6.63 13.55
N ASP A 188 7.10 -7.52 14.28
CA ASP A 188 7.56 -8.89 14.44
C ASP A 188 7.04 -9.70 13.26
N MET A 189 7.90 -10.50 12.67
CA MET A 189 7.60 -11.29 11.47
C MET A 189 7.97 -12.75 11.77
N PRO A 190 7.11 -13.50 12.48
CA PRO A 190 7.49 -14.80 13.05
C PRO A 190 7.51 -15.94 12.02
N TRP A 191 6.72 -15.82 10.94
CA TRP A 191 6.59 -16.84 9.91
C TRP A 191 7.55 -16.64 8.76
N LYS A 192 8.00 -17.74 8.16
CA LYS A 192 8.57 -17.71 6.81
C LYS A 192 7.48 -17.42 5.77
N GLY A 193 7.85 -16.85 4.65
CA GLY A 193 6.93 -16.56 3.54
C GLY A 193 6.79 -15.06 3.24
N VAL A 194 5.77 -14.73 2.45
CA VAL A 194 5.57 -13.37 1.93
C VAL A 194 4.82 -12.51 2.94
N TYR A 195 5.38 -11.34 3.22
CA TYR A 195 4.69 -10.25 3.89
C TYR A 195 4.55 -9.07 2.95
N VAL A 196 3.42 -8.38 3.06
CA VAL A 196 3.17 -7.12 2.37
C VAL A 196 2.83 -6.08 3.42
N ALA A 197 3.66 -5.05 3.54
CA ALA A 197 3.38 -3.89 4.39
C ALA A 197 2.63 -2.84 3.56
N GLU A 198 1.46 -2.44 4.02
CA GLU A 198 0.49 -1.62 3.29
C GLU A 198 0.34 -0.26 3.98
N VAL A 199 0.39 0.81 3.20
CA VAL A 199 0.20 2.17 3.69
C VAL A 199 -0.59 2.99 2.68
N SER A 200 -1.46 3.87 3.19
CA SER A 200 -2.15 4.86 2.38
C SER A 200 -2.00 6.26 2.97
N HIS A 201 -2.00 7.26 2.10
CA HIS A 201 -1.97 8.66 2.47
C HIS A 201 -2.81 9.47 1.48
N THR A 202 -3.71 10.32 2.00
CA THR A 202 -4.51 11.22 1.16
C THR A 202 -4.00 12.64 1.30
N ASP A 203 -3.55 13.20 0.18
CA ASP A 203 -3.29 14.63 0.05
C ASP A 203 -4.53 15.31 -0.55
N LYS A 204 -5.11 16.27 0.16
CA LYS A 204 -6.30 17.01 -0.29
C LYS A 204 -5.97 18.31 -1.00
N THR A 205 -4.71 18.51 -1.37
CA THR A 205 -4.27 19.66 -2.13
C THR A 205 -4.75 19.51 -3.58
N PRO A 206 -5.55 20.45 -4.11
CA PRO A 206 -5.95 20.42 -5.51
C PRO A 206 -4.76 20.63 -6.44
N GLY A 207 -4.84 20.11 -7.65
CA GLY A 207 -3.78 20.24 -8.64
C GLY A 207 -4.21 19.95 -10.06
N GLU A 208 -3.22 20.03 -10.95
CA GLU A 208 -3.37 19.82 -12.39
C GLU A 208 -2.36 18.79 -12.89
N ARG A 209 -2.72 18.06 -13.95
CA ARG A 209 -1.80 17.18 -14.70
C ARG A 209 -2.09 17.28 -16.19
N ALA A 210 -1.10 16.93 -17.01
CA ALA A 210 -1.32 16.72 -18.43
C ALA A 210 -2.15 15.45 -18.64
N GLY A 211 -3.27 15.56 -19.34
CA GLY A 211 -4.12 14.45 -19.76
C GLY A 211 -4.17 14.30 -21.28
N ALA A 212 -4.81 13.24 -21.76
CA ALA A 212 -4.89 12.92 -23.19
C ALA A 212 -5.63 13.99 -24.02
N LYS A 213 -6.50 14.78 -23.38
CA LYS A 213 -7.32 15.82 -24.03
C LYS A 213 -6.97 17.24 -23.54
N GLY A 214 -5.80 17.42 -22.92
CA GLY A 214 -5.37 18.67 -22.31
C GLY A 214 -5.25 18.57 -20.78
N THR A 215 -5.21 19.71 -20.10
CA THR A 215 -5.04 19.77 -18.65
C THR A 215 -6.23 19.15 -17.91
N GLU A 216 -5.94 18.18 -17.03
CA GLU A 216 -6.89 17.55 -16.13
C GLU A 216 -6.71 18.11 -14.72
N ARG A 217 -7.82 18.46 -14.05
CA ARG A 217 -7.84 18.96 -12.66
C ARG A 217 -8.27 17.87 -11.71
N TYR A 218 -7.62 17.79 -10.55
CA TYR A 218 -8.01 16.94 -9.43
C TYR A 218 -8.08 17.77 -8.14
N GLN A 219 -8.88 17.30 -7.19
CA GLN A 219 -9.10 17.93 -5.90
C GLN A 219 -8.32 17.24 -4.77
N GLY A 220 -7.74 16.07 -5.05
CA GLY A 220 -6.87 15.35 -4.13
C GLY A 220 -6.20 14.14 -4.79
N VAL A 221 -5.26 13.56 -4.06
CA VAL A 221 -4.51 12.38 -4.46
C VAL A 221 -4.56 11.34 -3.33
N SER A 222 -4.99 10.13 -3.66
CA SER A 222 -4.90 8.96 -2.80
C SER A 222 -3.65 8.17 -3.18
N TYR A 223 -2.61 8.27 -2.38
CA TYR A 223 -1.42 7.43 -2.48
C TYR A 223 -1.65 6.12 -1.74
N VAL A 224 -1.35 5.01 -2.40
CA VAL A 224 -1.33 3.68 -1.78
C VAL A 224 -0.01 3.03 -2.17
N THR A 225 0.73 2.56 -1.17
CA THR A 225 2.04 1.96 -1.37
C THR A 225 2.14 0.68 -0.58
N THR A 226 2.72 -0.34 -1.21
CA THR A 226 3.07 -1.59 -0.54
C THR A 226 4.57 -1.80 -0.51
N THR A 227 5.03 -2.59 0.46
CA THR A 227 6.39 -3.14 0.47
C THR A 227 6.32 -4.63 0.73
N THR A 228 6.68 -5.42 -0.29
CA THR A 228 6.81 -6.87 -0.22
C THR A 228 8.19 -7.24 0.31
N PHE A 229 8.21 -8.18 1.26
CA PHE A 229 9.42 -8.90 1.67
C PHE A 229 9.12 -10.41 1.74
N VAL A 230 10.05 -11.22 1.26
CA VAL A 230 9.98 -12.68 1.36
C VAL A 230 10.91 -13.12 2.47
N GLN A 231 10.34 -13.50 3.62
CA GLN A 231 11.11 -13.98 4.74
C GLN A 231 11.50 -15.45 4.53
N ALA A 232 12.81 -15.71 4.52
CA ALA A 232 13.34 -17.06 4.29
C ALA A 232 13.13 -18.00 5.50
N ASP A 233 13.27 -17.46 6.72
CA ASP A 233 13.28 -18.22 7.96
C ASP A 233 12.04 -17.94 8.83
N GLY A 234 11.78 -18.80 9.81
CA GLY A 234 10.66 -18.65 10.74
C GLY A 234 9.77 -19.89 10.79
N VAL A 235 8.71 -19.81 11.58
CA VAL A 235 7.72 -20.89 11.68
C VAL A 235 6.84 -20.97 10.44
N GLU A 236 6.17 -22.10 10.23
CA GLU A 236 5.25 -22.29 9.09
C GLU A 236 4.13 -21.23 9.12
N PRO A 237 3.86 -20.52 8.01
CA PRO A 237 2.81 -19.51 7.98
C PRO A 237 1.42 -20.14 8.13
N ILE A 238 0.47 -19.33 8.60
CA ILE A 238 -0.95 -19.69 8.51
C ILE A 238 -1.28 -19.88 7.02
N PRO A 239 -1.87 -21.02 6.61
CA PRO A 239 -2.25 -21.22 5.22
C PRO A 239 -3.23 -20.15 4.73
N ALA A 240 -3.08 -19.74 3.47
CA ALA A 240 -4.07 -18.88 2.83
C ALA A 240 -5.39 -19.63 2.64
N GLY A 241 -6.50 -18.91 2.72
CA GLY A 241 -7.79 -19.38 2.20
C GLY A 241 -7.76 -19.58 0.68
N PRO A 242 -8.84 -20.07 0.06
CA PRO A 242 -8.93 -20.12 -1.40
C PRO A 242 -8.75 -18.73 -2.03
N ALA A 243 -8.29 -18.66 -3.28
CA ALA A 243 -8.20 -17.40 -3.99
C ALA A 243 -9.61 -16.79 -4.14
N ALA A 244 -9.75 -15.50 -3.81
CA ALA A 244 -11.00 -14.79 -3.99
C ALA A 244 -11.29 -14.57 -5.49
N THR A 245 -12.57 -14.40 -5.82
CA THR A 245 -12.98 -14.15 -7.21
C THR A 245 -12.62 -12.71 -7.60
N PRO A 246 -11.93 -12.49 -8.74
CA PRO A 246 -11.63 -11.15 -9.23
C PRO A 246 -12.88 -10.29 -9.38
N ASN A 247 -12.75 -8.99 -9.13
CA ASN A 247 -13.82 -8.06 -9.39
C ASN A 247 -13.98 -7.82 -10.90
N LYS A 248 -15.22 -7.58 -11.33
CA LYS A 248 -15.54 -7.28 -12.73
C LYS A 248 -15.53 -5.79 -12.99
#